data_AF-A0A3C0JL63-F1
#
_entry.id   AF-A0A3C0JL63-F1
#
_cell.length_a   1.000
_cell.length_b   1.000
_cell.length_c   1.000
_cell.angle_alpha   90.00
_cell.angle_beta   90.00
_cell.angle_gamma   90.00
#
_symmetry.space_group_name_H-M   'P 1'
#
loop_
_entity.id
_entity.type
_entity.pdbx_description
1 polymer ?
#
loop_
_entity_poly.entity_id
_entity_poly.type
_entity_poly.pdbx_seq_one_letter_code
_entity_poly.pdbx_strand_id
1 'polypeptide(L)'
;DRFNGNDVEDIVLANFEVLPDNTIRANLSRDNHLRIIEALWNHHPPALYPQVQCPVLIMPARQKSDWTAAERDERRAKSLAVAEKLLATSQIKWMEDSIHDVPIQRPELVAGTILEEIDAGFFG
;
A
#
# COMPACT_ATOMS: atom_id res chain seq x y z
N ASP A 1 -19.38 -6.85 9.24
CA ASP A 1 -18.51 -6.24 10.26
C ASP A 1 -17.89 -4.98 9.75
N ARG A 2 -18.27 -3.83 10.33
CA ARG A 2 -17.70 -2.51 10.02
C ARG A 2 -16.95 -2.06 11.25
N PHE A 3 -15.73 -1.56 11.07
CA PHE A 3 -14.96 -0.85 12.09
C PHE A 3 -15.86 0.18 12.80
N ASN A 4 -15.95 0.11 14.13
CA ASN A 4 -16.71 1.07 14.91
C ASN A 4 -15.81 2.26 15.29
N GLY A 5 -16.40 3.33 15.85
CA GLY A 5 -15.67 4.55 16.18
C GLY A 5 -14.54 4.39 17.20
N ASN A 6 -14.63 3.40 18.09
CA ASN A 6 -13.60 3.14 19.11
C ASN A 6 -12.35 2.49 18.47
N ASP A 7 -12.52 1.67 17.43
CA ASP A 7 -11.39 1.04 16.74
C ASP A 7 -10.47 2.08 16.09
N VAL A 8 -11.04 3.19 15.61
CA VAL A 8 -10.28 4.30 15.01
C VAL A 8 -9.50 5.08 16.07
N GLU A 9 -10.11 5.31 17.23
CA GLU A 9 -9.45 5.96 18.37
C GLU A 9 -8.24 5.14 18.83
N ASP A 10 -8.42 3.83 19.00
CA ASP A 10 -7.35 2.92 19.41
C ASP A 10 -6.19 2.89 18.39
N ILE A 11 -6.49 2.88 17.09
CA ILE A 11 -5.47 2.95 16.02
C ILE A 11 -4.68 4.26 16.08
N VAL A 12 -5.35 5.39 16.30
CA VAL A 12 -4.67 6.69 16.39
C VAL A 12 -3.81 6.73 17.64
N LEU A 13 -4.36 6.33 18.79
CA LEU A 13 -3.66 6.31 20.08
C LEU A 13 -2.48 5.33 20.09
N ALA A 14 -2.48 4.28 19.28
CA ALA A 14 -1.35 3.36 19.14
C ALA A 14 -0.05 4.06 18.65
N ASN A 15 -0.12 5.28 18.10
CA ASN A 15 1.05 6.08 17.76
C ASN A 15 1.68 6.79 18.97
N PHE A 16 1.04 6.73 20.14
CA PHE A 16 1.41 7.46 21.34
C PHE A 16 1.54 6.52 22.54
N GLU A 17 2.35 6.94 23.50
CA GLU A 17 2.43 6.37 24.84
C GLU A 17 1.72 7.32 25.81
N VAL A 18 0.83 6.79 26.65
CA VAL A 18 0.22 7.52 27.76
C VAL A 18 1.16 7.45 28.96
N LEU A 19 1.59 8.60 29.46
CA LEU A 19 2.54 8.71 30.58
C LEU A 19 1.82 8.69 31.95
N PRO A 20 2.55 8.44 33.07
CA PRO A 20 1.95 8.40 34.41
C PRO A 20 1.26 9.69 34.86
N ASP A 21 1.57 10.84 34.24
CA ASP A 21 0.93 12.14 34.49
C ASP A 21 -0.28 12.40 33.58
N ASN A 22 -0.74 11.36 32.87
CA ASN A 22 -1.86 11.40 31.92
C ASN A 22 -1.63 12.32 30.70
N THR A 23 -0.36 12.64 30.39
CA THR A 23 0.03 13.26 29.12
C THR A 23 0.38 12.20 28.07
N ILE A 24 0.47 12.61 26.80
CA ILE A 24 0.86 11.73 25.69
C ILE A 24 2.23 12.09 25.14
N ARG A 25 2.98 11.07 24.74
CA ARG A 25 4.23 11.22 23.98
C ARG A 25 4.12 10.40 22.70
N ALA A 26 4.49 10.97 21.55
CA ALA A 26 4.57 10.20 20.32
C ALA A 26 5.64 9.10 20.45
N ASN A 27 5.33 7.89 19.98
CA ASN A 27 6.27 6.76 19.99
C ASN A 27 7.51 7.05 19.14
N LEU A 28 7.35 7.87 18.09
CA LEU A 28 8.44 8.31 17.24
C LEU A 28 8.94 9.69 17.68
N SER A 29 10.24 9.79 17.99
CA SER A 29 10.86 11.10 18.24
C SER A 29 10.77 11.99 17.01
N ARG A 30 10.77 13.32 17.22
CA ARG A 30 10.76 14.30 16.13
C ARG A 30 11.91 14.09 15.14
N ASP A 31 13.11 13.77 15.64
CA ASP A 31 14.27 13.55 14.79
C ASP A 31 14.10 12.31 13.91
N ASN A 32 13.55 11.21 14.46
CA ASN A 32 13.24 10.03 13.66
C ASN A 32 12.11 10.29 12.67
N HIS A 33 11.10 11.08 13.05
CA HIS A 33 10.03 11.49 12.14
C HIS A 33 10.57 12.25 10.91
N LEU A 34 11.49 13.20 11.13
CA LEU A 34 12.12 13.94 10.04
C LEU A 34 12.98 13.04 9.14
N ARG A 35 13.72 12.08 9.72
CA ARG A 35 14.50 11.09 8.95
C ARG A 35 13.61 10.25 8.04
N ILE A 36 12.43 9.85 8.50
CA ILE A 36 11.46 9.11 7.68
C ILE A 36 10.95 9.99 6.53
N ILE A 37 10.56 11.23 6.80
CA ILE A 37 10.10 12.16 5.75
C ILE A 37 11.18 12.37 4.69
N GLU A 38 12.42 12.62 5.11
CA GLU A 38 13.55 12.80 4.19
C GLU A 38 13.80 11.53 3.36
N ALA A 39 13.75 10.36 3.98
CA ALA A 39 13.90 9.09 3.28
C ALA A 39 12.79 8.88 2.25
N LEU A 40 11.53 9.14 2.60
CA LEU A 40 10.38 9.03 1.68
C LEU A 40 10.47 10.04 0.54
N TRP A 41 10.90 11.27 0.83
CA TRP A 41 11.05 12.33 -0.17
C TRP A 41 12.14 12.01 -1.20
N ASN A 42 13.26 11.48 -0.72
CA ASN A 42 14.39 11.11 -1.57
C ASN A 42 14.25 9.70 -2.19
N HIS A 43 13.20 8.96 -1.85
CA HIS A 43 13.01 7.61 -2.35
C HIS A 43 12.67 7.62 -3.85
N HIS A 44 13.43 6.88 -4.65
CA HIS A 44 13.21 6.76 -6.08
C HIS A 44 13.04 5.28 -6.49
N PRO A 45 11.85 4.69 -6.27
CA PRO A 45 11.59 3.27 -6.54
C PRO A 45 12.00 2.78 -7.94
N PRO A 46 11.79 3.53 -9.05
CA PRO A 46 12.16 3.06 -10.38
C PRO A 46 13.63 2.68 -10.56
N ALA A 47 14.56 3.33 -9.84
CA ALA A 47 15.98 2.96 -9.89
C ALA A 47 16.30 1.61 -9.21
N LEU A 48 15.37 1.10 -8.38
CA LEU A 48 15.53 -0.15 -7.66
C LEU A 48 14.86 -1.34 -8.36
N TYR A 49 13.82 -1.10 -9.17
CA TYR A 49 13.08 -2.16 -9.86
C TYR A 49 13.95 -3.14 -10.66
N PRO A 50 14.98 -2.71 -11.42
CA PRO A 50 15.86 -3.64 -12.14
C PRO A 50 16.66 -4.59 -11.24
N GLN A 51 16.78 -4.28 -9.94
CA GLN A 51 17.49 -5.11 -8.97
C GLN A 51 16.60 -6.22 -8.41
N VAL A 52 15.27 -6.14 -8.58
CA VAL A 52 14.32 -7.16 -8.11
C VAL A 52 14.28 -8.31 -9.11
N GLN A 53 14.82 -9.46 -8.71
CA GLN A 53 14.92 -10.66 -9.56
C GLN A 53 13.79 -11.68 -9.34
N CYS A 54 13.02 -11.54 -8.25
CA CYS A 54 11.87 -12.41 -8.00
C CYS A 54 10.61 -11.90 -8.73
N PRO A 55 9.63 -12.78 -9.03
CA PRO A 55 8.34 -12.38 -9.57
C PRO A 55 7.60 -11.40 -8.65
N VAL A 56 7.03 -10.35 -9.22
CA VAL A 56 6.30 -9.30 -8.48
C VAL A 56 4.85 -9.23 -8.94
N LEU A 57 3.92 -9.56 -8.03
CA LEU A 57 2.50 -9.34 -8.23
C LEU A 57 2.10 -7.96 -7.69
N ILE A 58 1.58 -7.10 -8.56
CA ILE A 58 1.13 -5.75 -8.22
C ILE A 58 -0.40 -5.73 -8.25
N MET A 59 -1.02 -5.36 -7.12
CA MET A 59 -2.48 -5.36 -6.96
C MET A 59 -3.05 -3.96 -6.74
N PRO A 60 -3.07 -3.09 -7.77
CA PRO A 60 -3.57 -1.73 -7.62
C PRO A 60 -5.09 -1.71 -7.44
N ALA A 61 -5.56 -0.93 -6.47
CA ALA A 61 -6.97 -0.63 -6.29
C ALA A 61 -7.45 0.50 -7.19
N ARG A 62 -8.69 0.40 -7.70
CA ARG A 62 -9.37 1.52 -8.38
C ARG A 62 -10.88 1.46 -8.20
N GLN A 63 -11.52 2.61 -8.36
CA GLN A 63 -12.98 2.76 -8.40
C GLN A 63 -13.37 3.50 -9.67
N LYS A 64 -13.74 2.76 -10.72
CA LYS A 64 -14.00 3.35 -12.06
C LYS A 64 -15.18 4.33 -12.07
N SER A 65 -16.10 4.23 -11.11
CA SER A 65 -17.25 5.11 -10.99
C SER A 65 -16.93 6.48 -10.40
N ASP A 66 -15.73 6.70 -9.85
CA ASP A 66 -15.32 7.99 -9.30
C ASP A 66 -14.65 8.87 -10.36
N TRP A 67 -15.46 9.70 -11.02
CA TRP A 67 -14.99 10.65 -12.03
C TRP A 67 -14.01 11.70 -11.49
N THR A 68 -13.95 11.92 -10.17
CA THR A 68 -12.97 12.81 -9.54
C THR A 68 -11.59 12.16 -9.37
N ALA A 69 -11.49 10.86 -9.60
CA ALA A 69 -10.24 10.09 -9.50
C ALA A 69 -9.46 10.00 -10.82
N ALA A 70 -9.97 10.53 -11.94
CA ALA A 70 -9.38 10.34 -13.27
C ALA A 70 -7.88 10.71 -13.35
N GLU A 71 -7.48 11.84 -12.77
CA GLU A 71 -6.06 12.26 -12.75
C GLU A 71 -5.20 11.32 -11.87
N ARG A 72 -5.74 10.87 -10.74
CA ARG A 72 -5.06 9.91 -9.86
C ARG A 72 -4.88 8.56 -10.55
N ASP A 73 -5.88 8.12 -11.29
CA ASP A 73 -5.84 6.88 -12.06
C ASP A 73 -4.86 6.96 -13.22
N GLU A 74 -4.77 8.10 -13.92
CA GLU A 74 -3.77 8.30 -14.96
C GLU A 74 -2.34 8.27 -14.39
N ARG A 75 -2.09 8.97 -13.28
CA ARG A 75 -0.78 8.95 -12.59
C ARG A 75 -0.42 7.53 -12.13
N ARG A 76 -1.39 6.77 -11.62
CA ARG A 76 -1.21 5.37 -11.22
C ARG A 76 -0.88 4.50 -12.43
N ALA A 77 -1.62 4.64 -13.53
CA ALA A 77 -1.36 3.91 -14.76
C ALA A 77 0.05 4.17 -15.31
N LYS A 78 0.51 5.43 -15.32
CA LYS A 78 1.88 5.79 -15.71
C LYS A 78 2.92 5.13 -14.79
N SER A 79 2.68 5.12 -13.48
CA SER A 79 3.58 4.50 -12.50
C SER A 79 3.66 2.98 -12.67
N LEU A 80 2.51 2.34 -12.94
CA LEU A 80 2.43 0.91 -13.21
C LEU A 80 3.14 0.52 -14.51
N ALA A 81 2.98 1.31 -15.57
CA ALA A 81 3.70 1.08 -16.83
C ALA A 81 5.22 1.18 -16.65
N VAL A 82 5.70 2.08 -15.78
CA VAL A 82 7.12 2.15 -15.42
C VAL A 82 7.55 0.90 -14.64
N ALA A 83 6.74 0.43 -13.69
CA ALA A 83 7.02 -0.78 -12.93
C ALA A 83 7.09 -2.03 -13.82
N GLU A 84 6.08 -2.26 -14.67
CA GLU A 84 6.06 -3.37 -15.64
C GLU A 84 7.26 -3.36 -16.59
N LYS A 85 7.71 -2.17 -16.98
CA LYS A 85 8.87 -2.04 -17.87
C LYS A 85 10.20 -2.36 -17.18
N LEU A 86 10.33 -2.04 -15.89
CA LEU A 86 11.61 -2.09 -15.19
C LEU A 86 11.78 -3.32 -14.30
N LEU A 87 10.70 -3.96 -13.86
CA LEU A 87 10.74 -5.22 -13.14
C LEU A 87 11.03 -6.37 -14.11
N ALA A 88 11.89 -7.31 -13.69
CA ALA A 88 12.28 -8.44 -14.55
C ALA A 88 11.11 -9.38 -14.84
N THR A 89 10.22 -9.58 -13.87
CA THR A 89 9.02 -10.39 -14.00
C THR A 89 7.93 -9.80 -13.11
N SER A 90 6.87 -9.30 -13.73
CA SER A 90 5.76 -8.70 -12.99
C SER A 90 4.41 -9.01 -13.61
N GLN A 91 3.39 -9.06 -12.77
CA GLN A 91 2.00 -9.09 -13.18
C GLN A 91 1.20 -8.02 -12.45
N ILE A 92 0.18 -7.48 -13.14
CA ILE A 92 -0.77 -6.55 -12.55
C ILE A 92 -2.15 -7.20 -12.46
N LYS A 93 -2.75 -7.18 -11.27
CA LYS A 93 -4.15 -7.58 -11.04
C LYS A 93 -4.91 -6.43 -10.41
N TRP A 94 -5.78 -5.79 -11.19
CA TRP A 94 -6.58 -4.68 -10.69
C TRP A 94 -7.60 -5.15 -9.67
N MET A 95 -7.57 -4.56 -8.48
CA MET A 95 -8.60 -4.72 -7.46
C MET A 95 -9.73 -3.74 -7.78
N GLU A 96 -10.65 -4.17 -8.62
CA GLU A 96 -11.79 -3.36 -9.07
C GLU A 96 -12.74 -3.03 -7.91
N ASP A 97 -13.35 -1.87 -8.00
CA ASP A 97 -14.33 -1.33 -7.04
C ASP A 97 -13.82 -1.34 -5.58
N SER A 98 -12.52 -1.09 -5.42
CA SER A 98 -11.83 -1.17 -4.14
C SER A 98 -11.10 0.12 -3.79
N ILE A 99 -11.06 0.46 -2.50
CA ILE A 99 -10.24 1.57 -1.98
C ILE A 99 -8.79 1.12 -1.77
N HIS A 100 -7.92 2.05 -1.35
CA HIS A 100 -6.52 1.76 -1.06
C HIS A 100 -6.33 0.53 -0.16
N ASP A 101 -7.14 0.40 0.90
CA ASP A 101 -6.99 -0.64 1.92
C ASP A 101 -7.78 -1.92 1.56
N VAL A 102 -7.58 -2.44 0.34
CA VAL A 102 -8.21 -3.69 -0.15
C VAL A 102 -8.03 -4.87 0.83
N PRO A 103 -6.85 -5.08 1.47
CA PRO A 103 -6.70 -6.18 2.42
C PRO A 103 -7.64 -6.10 3.63
N ILE A 104 -8.08 -4.90 4.00
CA ILE A 104 -9.05 -4.68 5.07
C ILE A 104 -10.48 -4.74 4.52
N GLN A 105 -10.70 -4.14 3.36
CA GLN A 105 -12.04 -4.04 2.74
C GLN A 105 -12.56 -5.39 2.22
N ARG A 106 -11.68 -6.18 1.59
CA ARG A 106 -11.99 -7.42 0.85
C ARG A 106 -10.84 -8.44 0.99
N PRO A 107 -10.54 -8.91 2.21
CA PRO A 107 -9.40 -9.81 2.46
C PRO A 107 -9.44 -11.09 1.62
N GLU A 108 -10.63 -11.65 1.37
CA GLU A 108 -10.80 -12.87 0.58
C GLU A 108 -10.42 -12.66 -0.89
N LEU A 109 -10.67 -11.47 -1.44
CA LEU A 109 -10.25 -11.13 -2.80
C LEU A 109 -8.73 -11.13 -2.92
N VAL A 110 -8.05 -10.47 -1.98
CA VAL A 110 -6.58 -10.38 -1.96
C VAL A 110 -5.97 -11.77 -1.80
N ALA A 111 -6.44 -12.55 -0.84
CA ALA A 111 -5.96 -13.90 -0.61
C ALA A 111 -6.21 -14.82 -1.82
N GLY A 112 -7.41 -14.75 -2.42
CA GLY A 112 -7.77 -15.51 -3.60
C GLY A 112 -6.87 -15.19 -4.81
N THR A 113 -6.63 -13.90 -5.09
CA THR A 113 -5.73 -13.50 -6.19
C THR A 113 -4.31 -14.01 -5.98
N ILE A 114 -3.79 -14.00 -4.74
CA ILE A 114 -2.46 -14.55 -4.45
C ILE A 114 -2.43 -16.06 -4.70
N LEU A 115 -3.44 -16.79 -4.23
CA LEU A 115 -3.54 -18.24 -4.44
C LEU A 115 -3.65 -18.60 -5.92
N GLU A 116 -4.46 -17.87 -6.70
CA GLU A 116 -4.57 -18.06 -8.15
C GLU A 116 -3.22 -17.92 -8.87
N GLU A 117 -2.40 -16.94 -8.49
CA GLU A 117 -1.07 -16.75 -9.09
C GLU A 117 -0.05 -17.78 -8.62
N ILE A 118 -0.19 -18.31 -7.41
CA ILE A 118 0.59 -19.47 -6.94
C ILE A 118 0.22 -20.70 -7.78
N ASP A 119 -1.07 -21.01 -7.92
CA ASP A 119 -1.56 -22.17 -8.68
C ASP A 119 -1.22 -22.06 -10.18
N ALA A 120 -1.15 -20.84 -10.71
CA ALA A 120 -0.69 -20.56 -12.07
C ALA A 120 0.83 -20.71 -12.25
N GLY A 121 1.59 -20.92 -11.16
CA GLY A 121 3.05 -21.06 -11.18
C GLY A 121 3.80 -19.74 -11.38
N PHE A 122 3.16 -18.58 -11.17
CA PHE A 122 3.79 -17.28 -11.39
C PHE A 122 5.00 -17.04 -10.47
N PHE A 123 4.95 -17.56 -9.25
CA PHE A 123 5.99 -17.37 -8.24
C PHE A 123 7.13 -18.41 -8.27
N GLY A 124 7.10 -19.37 -9.20
CA GLY A 124 8.10 -20.44 -9.33
C GLY A 124 7.60 -21.81 -8.88
#